data_AF-A0A496LW86-F1
#
_entry.id   AF-A0A496LW86-F1
#
_cell.length_a   1.000
_cell.length_b   1.000
_cell.length_c   1.000
_cell.angle_alpha   90.00
_cell.angle_beta   90.00
_cell.angle_gamma   90.00
#
_symmetry.space_group_name_H-M   'P 1'
#
loop_
_entity.id
_entity.type
_entity.pdbx_description
1 polymer ?
#
loop_
_entity_poly.entity_id
_entity_poly.type
_entity_poly.pdbx_seq_one_letter_code
_entity_poly.pdbx_strand_id
1 'polypeptide(L)'
;MLAALLVGCGDDTEVKTKEYYDIHLNEAKEVYAKCDFNTLKDGSNSYKNCVNAKESVNDIKVMTVEYYEKHIEEAKEVEKNCDWDKIEEGSKMHKNCENASKGLEEYRWNERKKMFSGTK
;
A
#
# COMPACT_ATOMS: atom_id res chain seq x y z
N MET A 1 -2.10 14.89 3.64
CA MET A 1 -3.39 15.63 3.52
C MET A 1 -3.74 15.77 2.04
N LEU A 2 -4.21 14.70 1.39
CA LEU A 2 -4.79 14.78 0.02
C LEU A 2 -6.33 14.80 0.05
N ALA A 3 -6.93 14.68 1.24
CA ALA A 3 -8.36 14.49 1.43
C ALA A 3 -9.27 15.68 1.06
N ALA A 4 -8.73 16.83 0.65
CA ALA A 4 -9.49 18.09 0.58
C ALA A 4 -9.88 18.55 -0.84
N LEU A 5 -9.47 17.90 -1.94
CA LEU A 5 -9.51 18.54 -3.28
C LEU A 5 -10.37 17.87 -4.35
N LEU A 6 -11.29 16.95 -4.01
CA LEU A 6 -12.17 16.37 -5.03
C LEU A 6 -13.40 17.23 -5.37
N VAL A 7 -13.61 18.38 -4.73
CA VAL A 7 -14.79 19.24 -5.00
C VAL A 7 -14.41 20.71 -5.12
N GLY A 8 -14.43 21.22 -6.36
CA GLY A 8 -14.56 22.64 -6.66
C GLY A 8 -13.25 23.41 -6.88
N CYS A 9 -13.13 24.03 -8.07
CA CYS A 9 -12.03 24.85 -8.59
C CYS A 9 -10.75 24.08 -8.97
N GLY A 10 -10.39 24.15 -10.27
CA GLY A 10 -9.06 23.85 -10.83
C GLY A 10 -8.33 22.66 -10.24
N ASP A 11 -8.37 21.52 -10.92
CA ASP A 11 -7.79 20.27 -10.42
C ASP A 11 -6.24 20.28 -10.47
N ASP A 12 -5.65 21.05 -9.55
CA ASP A 12 -4.21 21.19 -9.30
C ASP A 12 -3.66 20.01 -8.48
N THR A 13 -4.48 18.97 -8.26
CA THR A 13 -4.07 17.76 -7.55
C THR A 13 -2.93 17.09 -8.31
N GLU A 14 -1.81 16.83 -7.65
CA GLU A 14 -0.71 16.06 -8.25
C GLU A 14 -1.21 14.66 -8.65
N VAL A 15 -0.90 14.23 -9.87
CA VAL A 15 -1.20 12.85 -10.30
C VAL A 15 -0.16 11.92 -9.71
N LYS A 16 -0.60 11.05 -8.80
CA LYS A 16 0.21 9.93 -8.31
C LYS A 16 0.13 8.77 -9.28
N THR A 17 1.24 8.08 -9.52
CA THR A 17 1.30 6.95 -10.43
C THR A 17 0.69 5.69 -9.80
N LYS A 18 0.45 4.65 -10.62
CA LYS A 18 0.08 3.34 -10.10
C LYS A 18 1.17 2.78 -9.18
N GLU A 19 2.45 2.93 -9.51
CA GLU A 19 3.54 2.42 -8.65
C GLU A 19 3.56 3.09 -7.28
N TYR A 20 3.23 4.39 -7.21
CA TYR A 20 3.04 5.08 -5.95
C TYR A 20 1.90 4.44 -5.14
N TYR A 21 0.73 4.23 -5.75
CA TYR A 21 -0.42 3.63 -5.08
C TYR A 21 -0.23 2.14 -4.75
N ASP A 22 0.56 1.39 -5.52
CA ASP A 22 0.86 -0.01 -5.26
C ASP A 22 1.59 -0.20 -3.92
N ILE A 23 2.43 0.77 -3.53
CA ILE A 23 3.13 0.77 -2.23
C ILE A 23 2.38 1.60 -1.15
N HIS A 24 1.46 2.49 -1.53
CA HIS A 24 0.58 3.25 -0.63
C HIS A 24 -0.88 2.77 -0.72
N LEU A 25 -1.10 1.46 -0.60
CA LEU A 25 -2.39 0.84 -0.88
C LEU A 25 -3.55 1.41 -0.03
N ASN A 26 -3.28 1.87 1.20
CA ASN A 26 -4.28 2.53 2.03
C ASN A 26 -4.76 3.86 1.44
N GLU A 27 -3.82 4.67 0.95
CA GLU A 27 -4.16 5.91 0.24
C GLU A 27 -4.90 5.60 -1.05
N ALA A 28 -4.50 4.57 -1.79
CA ALA A 28 -5.21 4.11 -2.98
C ALA A 28 -6.67 3.73 -2.66
N LYS A 29 -6.91 3.01 -1.56
CA LYS A 29 -8.28 2.67 -1.10
C LYS A 29 -9.07 3.92 -0.74
N GLU A 30 -8.48 4.88 -0.02
CA GLU A 30 -9.14 6.13 0.36
C GLU A 30 -9.50 7.01 -0.84
N VAL A 31 -8.58 7.11 -1.81
CA VAL A 31 -8.81 7.83 -3.08
C VAL A 31 -9.92 7.14 -3.84
N TYR A 32 -9.81 5.82 -4.06
CA TYR A 32 -10.79 5.05 -4.83
C TYR A 32 -12.19 5.10 -4.21
N ALA A 33 -12.31 5.03 -2.87
CA ALA A 33 -13.58 5.13 -2.17
C ALA A 33 -14.31 6.48 -2.39
N LYS A 34 -13.59 7.53 -2.77
CA LYS A 34 -14.14 8.87 -3.05
C LYS A 34 -14.38 9.14 -4.54
N CYS A 35 -14.02 8.20 -5.42
CA CYS A 35 -14.13 8.39 -6.85
C CYS A 35 -15.57 8.25 -7.36
N ASP A 36 -16.09 9.30 -7.98
CA ASP A 36 -17.32 9.24 -8.78
C ASP A 36 -17.00 9.55 -10.24
N PHE A 37 -16.77 8.50 -11.03
CA PHE A 37 -16.42 8.59 -12.44
C PHE A 37 -17.51 9.25 -13.32
N ASN A 38 -18.75 9.37 -12.84
CA ASN A 38 -19.80 10.06 -13.61
C ASN A 38 -19.71 11.58 -13.49
N THR A 39 -19.03 12.08 -12.47
CA THR A 39 -18.88 13.52 -12.19
C THR A 39 -17.52 14.06 -12.56
N LEU A 40 -16.49 13.19 -12.57
CA LEU A 40 -15.13 13.56 -12.91
C LEU A 40 -15.02 13.85 -14.42
N LYS A 41 -14.35 14.95 -14.76
CA LYS A 41 -14.00 15.25 -16.14
C LYS A 41 -12.94 14.26 -16.62
N ASP A 42 -13.20 13.60 -17.74
CA ASP A 42 -12.23 12.72 -18.41
C ASP A 42 -10.86 13.42 -18.57
N GLY A 43 -9.81 12.72 -18.14
CA GLY A 43 -8.42 13.20 -18.24
C GLY A 43 -8.01 14.26 -17.21
N SER A 44 -8.90 14.67 -16.30
CA SER A 44 -8.54 15.49 -15.12
C SER A 44 -7.57 14.74 -14.20
N ASN A 45 -6.86 15.46 -13.32
CA ASN A 45 -5.89 14.84 -12.43
C ASN A 45 -6.55 13.93 -11.39
N SER A 46 -7.73 14.32 -10.91
CA SER A 46 -8.62 13.55 -10.05
C SER A 46 -9.11 12.29 -10.77
N TYR A 47 -9.52 12.39 -12.04
CA TYR A 47 -9.85 11.21 -12.85
C TYR A 47 -8.65 10.25 -12.96
N LYS A 48 -7.46 10.76 -13.29
CA LYS A 48 -6.24 9.95 -13.40
C LYS A 48 -5.85 9.29 -12.08
N ASN A 49 -5.91 10.04 -10.97
CA ASN A 49 -5.69 9.49 -9.63
C ASN A 49 -6.70 8.39 -9.29
N CYS A 50 -7.98 8.60 -9.61
CA CYS A 50 -9.03 7.61 -9.42
C CYS A 50 -8.79 6.33 -10.25
N VAL A 51 -8.33 6.46 -11.49
CA VAL A 51 -7.95 5.31 -12.32
C VAL A 51 -6.76 4.58 -11.73
N ASN A 52 -5.67 5.28 -11.42
CA ASN A 52 -4.45 4.66 -10.87
C ASN A 52 -4.73 3.98 -9.52
N ALA A 53 -5.49 4.63 -8.63
CA ALA A 53 -5.90 4.08 -7.36
C ALA A 53 -6.78 2.82 -7.52
N LYS A 54 -7.77 2.86 -8.43
CA LYS A 54 -8.61 1.70 -8.76
C LYS A 54 -7.77 0.54 -9.29
N GLU A 55 -6.83 0.82 -10.19
CA GLU A 55 -5.94 -0.20 -10.74
C GLU A 55 -5.06 -0.81 -9.66
N SER A 56 -4.45 -0.02 -8.77
CA SER A 56 -3.66 -0.53 -7.64
C SER A 56 -4.48 -1.34 -6.64
N VAL A 57 -5.71 -0.91 -6.32
CA VAL A 57 -6.61 -1.66 -5.43
C VAL A 57 -7.00 -3.01 -6.05
N ASN A 58 -7.18 -3.08 -7.36
CA ASN A 58 -7.52 -4.31 -8.07
C ASN A 58 -6.29 -5.19 -8.38
N ASP A 59 -5.11 -4.59 -8.56
CA ASP A 59 -3.86 -5.24 -8.89
C ASP A 59 -2.81 -5.08 -7.77
N ILE A 60 -3.18 -5.53 -6.57
CA ILE A 60 -2.29 -5.54 -5.41
C ILE A 60 -1.00 -6.30 -5.78
N LYS A 61 0.14 -5.61 -5.75
CA LYS A 61 1.44 -6.26 -5.98
C LYS A 61 1.82 -7.11 -4.77
N VAL A 62 2.27 -8.34 -5.00
CA VAL A 62 2.78 -9.20 -3.92
C VAL A 62 4.28 -8.93 -3.74
N MET A 63 4.66 -8.43 -2.57
CA MET A 63 6.06 -8.15 -2.20
C MET A 63 6.68 -9.36 -1.52
N THR A 64 8.00 -9.52 -1.63
CA THR A 64 8.73 -10.68 -1.08
C THR A 64 9.01 -10.50 0.42
N VAL A 65 9.36 -11.60 1.09
CA VAL A 65 9.84 -11.56 2.48
C VAL A 65 11.08 -10.67 2.62
N GLU A 66 12.05 -10.80 1.71
CA GLU A 66 13.28 -9.99 1.71
C GLU A 66 12.98 -8.48 1.56
N TYR A 67 11.98 -8.13 0.75
CA TYR A 67 11.55 -6.74 0.65
C TYR A 67 11.07 -6.23 2.01
N TYR A 68 10.16 -6.95 2.68
CA TYR A 68 9.63 -6.52 3.98
C TYR A 68 10.66 -6.57 5.11
N GLU A 69 11.62 -7.48 5.07
CA GLU A 69 12.77 -7.49 5.99
C GLU A 69 13.57 -6.18 5.90
N LYS A 70 13.75 -5.64 4.69
CA LYS A 70 14.45 -4.37 4.44
C LYS A 70 13.57 -3.13 4.66
N HIS A 71 12.24 -3.26 4.61
CA HIS A 71 11.26 -2.17 4.68
C HIS A 71 10.31 -2.36 5.88
N ILE A 72 10.88 -2.36 7.09
CA ILE A 72 10.17 -2.75 8.32
C ILE A 72 8.96 -1.87 8.67
N GLU A 73 8.97 -0.58 8.34
CA GLU A 73 7.84 0.31 8.61
C GLU A 73 6.63 -0.02 7.71
N GLU A 74 6.88 -0.33 6.43
CA GLU A 74 5.83 -0.80 5.51
C GLU A 74 5.31 -2.18 5.94
N ALA A 75 6.19 -3.08 6.37
CA ALA A 75 5.79 -4.40 6.86
C ALA A 75 4.85 -4.31 8.07
N LYS A 76 5.14 -3.40 9.03
CA LYS A 76 4.25 -3.11 10.16
C LYS A 76 2.91 -2.52 9.73
N GLU A 77 2.93 -1.62 8.74
CA GLU A 77 1.69 -1.05 8.22
C GLU A 77 0.81 -2.11 7.55
N VAL A 78 1.41 -2.98 6.74
CA VAL A 78 0.69 -4.11 6.13
C VAL A 78 0.10 -5.00 7.22
N GLU A 79 0.91 -5.47 8.18
CA GLU A 79 0.46 -6.37 9.26
C GLU A 79 -0.67 -5.76 10.10
N LYS A 80 -0.58 -4.47 10.45
CA LYS A 80 -1.64 -3.75 11.17
C LYS A 80 -2.98 -3.73 10.41
N ASN A 81 -2.92 -3.72 9.07
CA ASN A 81 -4.10 -3.66 8.21
C ASN A 81 -4.58 -5.04 7.74
N CYS A 82 -3.91 -6.11 8.14
CA CYS A 82 -4.32 -7.47 7.84
C CYS A 82 -5.49 -7.89 8.74
N ASP A 83 -6.70 -7.85 8.18
CA ASP A 83 -7.89 -8.43 8.80
C ASP A 83 -7.98 -9.92 8.40
N TRP A 84 -7.24 -10.77 9.13
CA TRP A 84 -7.11 -12.20 8.82
C TRP A 84 -8.44 -12.95 8.76
N ASP A 85 -9.49 -12.46 9.45
CA ASP A 85 -10.82 -13.07 9.43
C ASP A 85 -11.61 -12.71 8.15
N LYS A 86 -11.24 -11.63 7.47
CA LYS A 86 -11.94 -11.13 6.27
C LYS A 86 -11.13 -11.25 4.98
N ILE A 87 -9.85 -11.54 5.07
CA ILE A 87 -9.00 -11.75 3.91
C ILE A 87 -9.22 -13.15 3.36
N GLU A 88 -9.50 -13.25 2.06
CA GLU A 88 -9.57 -14.54 1.37
C GLU A 88 -8.18 -15.21 1.34
N GLU A 89 -8.11 -16.45 1.81
CA GLU A 89 -6.88 -17.26 1.81
C GLU A 89 -6.28 -17.36 0.41
N GLY A 90 -4.96 -17.18 0.29
CA GLY A 90 -4.26 -17.24 -0.99
C GLY A 90 -4.44 -16.03 -1.90
N SER A 91 -5.29 -15.07 -1.54
CA SER A 91 -5.39 -13.76 -2.23
C SER A 91 -4.05 -13.02 -2.21
N LYS A 92 -3.89 -12.04 -3.10
CA LYS A 92 -2.66 -11.21 -3.12
C LYS A 92 -2.47 -10.45 -1.79
N MET A 93 -3.56 -10.00 -1.17
CA MET A 93 -3.51 -9.39 0.16
C MET A 93 -3.08 -10.40 1.23
N HIS A 94 -3.64 -11.61 1.24
CA HIS A 94 -3.22 -12.68 2.16
C HIS A 94 -1.71 -12.94 2.06
N LYS A 95 -1.20 -13.12 0.84
CA LYS A 95 0.23 -13.36 0.59
C LYS A 95 1.11 -12.21 1.05
N ASN A 96 0.67 -10.96 0.89
CA ASN A 96 1.39 -9.80 1.43
C ASN A 96 1.40 -9.79 2.94
N CYS A 97 0.27 -10.09 3.58
CA CYS A 97 0.19 -10.22 5.04
C CYS A 97 1.15 -11.29 5.57
N GLU A 98 1.17 -12.47 4.94
CA GLU A 98 2.10 -13.55 5.30
C GLU A 98 3.57 -13.14 5.10
N ASN A 99 3.88 -12.51 3.97
CA ASN A 99 5.25 -12.09 3.66
C ASN A 99 5.72 -10.96 4.57
N ALA A 100 4.84 -10.02 4.95
CA ALA A 100 5.13 -8.95 5.89
C ALA A 100 5.41 -9.48 7.29
N SER A 101 4.56 -10.38 7.82
CA SER A 101 4.80 -11.04 9.11
C SER A 101 6.14 -11.79 9.12
N LYS A 102 6.42 -12.58 8.08
CA LYS A 102 7.71 -13.30 7.93
C LYS A 102 8.89 -12.33 7.84
N GLY A 103 8.77 -11.25 7.07
CA GLY A 103 9.83 -10.24 6.95
C GLY A 103 10.17 -9.58 8.29
N LEU A 104 9.16 -9.28 9.11
CA LEU A 104 9.34 -8.76 10.47
C LEU A 104 10.02 -9.78 11.40
N GLU A 105 9.70 -11.07 11.26
CA GLU A 105 10.35 -12.14 12.01
C GLU A 105 11.83 -12.28 11.64
N GLU A 106 12.15 -12.30 10.35
CA GLU A 106 13.52 -12.37 9.82
C GLU A 106 14.35 -11.17 10.28
N TYR A 107 13.80 -9.95 10.16
CA TYR A 107 14.44 -8.74 10.65
C TYR A 107 14.79 -8.87 12.15
N ARG A 108 13.81 -9.25 12.98
CA ARG A 108 14.02 -9.42 14.43
C ARG A 108 15.06 -10.48 14.75
N TRP A 109 15.08 -11.58 14.01
CA TRP A 109 16.06 -12.65 14.21
C TRP A 109 17.47 -12.20 13.81
N ASN A 110 17.62 -11.49 12.69
CA ASN A 110 18.88 -10.92 12.24
C ASN A 110 19.42 -9.86 13.21
N GLU A 111 18.57 -8.99 13.75
CA GLU A 111 18.97 -8.02 14.78
C GLU A 111 19.43 -8.72 16.07
N ARG A 112 18.70 -9.73 16.53
CA ARG A 112 19.14 -10.54 17.69
C ARG A 112 20.49 -11.19 17.42
N LYS A 113 20.68 -11.78 16.23
CA LYS A 113 21.96 -12.40 15.86
C LYS A 113 23.12 -11.42 15.94
N LYS A 114 22.96 -10.20 15.41
CA LYS A 114 24.00 -9.16 15.49
C LYS A 114 24.37 -8.85 16.95
N MET A 115 23.38 -8.80 17.84
CA MET A 115 23.60 -8.58 19.28
C MET A 115 24.36 -9.74 19.95
N PHE A 116 24.07 -11.00 19.56
CA PHE A 116 24.71 -12.18 20.14
C PHE A 116 26.03 -12.60 19.46
N SER A 117 26.27 -12.18 18.21
CA SER A 117 27.50 -12.50 17.47
C SER A 117 28.68 -11.58 17.80
N GLY A 118 28.46 -10.50 18.56
CA GLY A 118 29.54 -9.69 19.11
C GLY A 118 30.45 -9.02 18.07
N THR A 119 29.93 -8.67 16.90
CA THR A 119 30.72 -7.94 15.89
C THR A 119 30.63 -6.44 16.21
N LYS A 120 31.67 -5.92 16.90
CA LYS A 120 32.02 -4.49 16.89
C LYS A 120 32.57 -4.09 15.54
#